data_AF-A0ABD5JPY4-F1
#
_entry.id   AF-A0ABD5JPY4-F1
#
_cell.length_a   1.000
_cell.length_b   1.000
_cell.length_c   1.000
_cell.angle_alpha   90.00
_cell.angle_beta   90.00
_cell.angle_gamma   90.00
#
_symmetry.space_group_name_H-M   'P 1'
#
loop_
_entity.id
_entity.type
_entity.pdbx_description
1 polymer ?
#
loop_
_entity_poly.entity_id
_entity_poly.type
_entity_poly.pdbx_seq_one_letter_code
_entity_poly.pdbx_strand_id
1 'polypeptide(L)'
;MTLFELQEWLGHRTPEATTHYAKLTPNTLARAYNDAGYFARNVCTIEVLVDRDAVTSGTAANGEPWQYFDLGHGACTYTFFEQCQHRMACARCDFYTLKDSSEGQLLEAKENPQKTLASIPLTDDERAAVDDGQAALDQLLERLTDVPTPPDQHHADRRPSHRDTSTDRRSQGQRAPLLQQ
;
A
#
# COMPACT_ATOMS: atom_id res chain seq x y z
N MET A 1 11.07 -30.86 27.39
CA MET A 1 12.17 -31.22 28.31
C MET A 1 12.00 -30.43 29.59
N THR A 2 11.94 -31.10 30.74
CA THR A 2 11.76 -30.50 32.07
C THR A 2 13.10 -30.11 32.69
N LEU A 3 13.09 -29.28 33.74
CA LEU A 3 14.31 -28.85 34.43
C LEU A 3 15.10 -30.04 35.02
N PHE A 4 14.39 -31.07 35.50
CA PHE A 4 14.99 -32.28 36.07
C PHE A 4 15.61 -33.19 35.01
N GLU A 5 14.95 -33.35 33.85
CA GLU A 5 15.53 -34.05 32.70
C GLU A 5 16.81 -33.36 32.21
N LEU A 6 16.80 -32.03 32.16
CA LEU A 6 17.98 -31.24 31.81
C LEU A 6 19.09 -31.35 32.88
N GLN A 7 18.72 -31.42 34.16
CA GLN A 7 19.67 -31.63 35.26
C GLN A 7 20.40 -32.97 35.13
N GLU A 8 19.67 -34.05 34.89
CA GLU A 8 20.24 -35.39 34.69
C GLU A 8 21.16 -35.42 33.47
N TRP A 9 20.71 -34.83 32.36
CA TRP A 9 21.50 -34.77 31.13
C TRP A 9 22.80 -33.98 31.28
N LEU A 10 22.78 -32.87 32.02
CA LEU A 10 23.97 -32.04 32.32
C LEU A 10 24.83 -32.59 33.46
N GLY A 11 24.37 -33.63 34.18
CA GLY A 11 25.08 -34.19 35.34
C GLY A 11 25.15 -33.24 36.55
N HIS A 12 24.23 -32.28 36.66
CA HIS A 12 24.22 -31.34 37.78
C HIS A 12 23.67 -31.98 39.05
N ARG A 13 24.37 -31.74 40.17
CA ARG A 13 23.99 -32.28 41.48
C ARG A 13 22.76 -31.61 42.10
N THR A 14 22.44 -30.38 41.70
CA THR A 14 21.27 -29.66 42.21
C THR A 14 20.51 -28.93 41.09
N PRO A 15 19.18 -28.74 41.23
CA PRO A 15 18.38 -28.00 40.25
C PRO A 15 18.80 -26.54 40.10
N GLU A 16 19.32 -25.90 41.15
CA GLU A 16 19.75 -24.50 41.12
C GLU A 16 20.90 -24.28 40.14
N ALA A 17 21.84 -25.24 40.07
CA ALA A 17 22.96 -25.19 39.12
C ALA A 17 22.45 -25.25 37.67
N THR A 18 21.49 -26.13 37.38
CA THR A 18 20.83 -26.21 36.06
C THR A 18 20.08 -24.93 35.74
N THR A 19 19.39 -24.35 36.73
CA THR A 19 18.62 -23.12 36.57
C THR A 19 19.53 -21.96 36.18
N HIS A 20 20.78 -21.91 36.64
CA HIS A 20 21.73 -20.86 36.25
C HIS A 20 22.03 -20.84 34.75
N TYR A 21 22.07 -22.00 34.09
CA TYR A 21 22.28 -22.10 32.64
C TYR A 21 20.99 -21.98 31.84
N ALA A 22 19.86 -22.41 32.42
CA ALA A 22 18.54 -22.31 31.78
C ALA A 22 17.86 -20.94 31.96
N LYS A 23 18.36 -20.09 32.88
CA LYS A 23 17.81 -18.75 33.12
C LYS A 23 18.04 -17.86 31.91
N LEU A 24 17.01 -17.72 31.08
CA LEU A 24 16.87 -16.52 30.26
C LEU A 24 16.59 -15.34 31.16
N THR A 25 17.52 -14.38 31.19
CA THR A 25 17.25 -13.08 31.79
C THR A 25 16.47 -12.21 30.78
N PRO A 26 15.63 -11.27 31.25
CA PRO A 26 14.97 -10.32 30.36
C PRO A 26 15.96 -9.55 29.47
N ASN A 27 17.15 -9.24 29.96
CA ASN A 27 18.20 -8.56 29.18
C ASN A 27 18.78 -9.45 28.07
N THR A 28 19.06 -10.73 28.37
CA THR A 28 19.55 -11.67 27.36
C THR A 28 18.50 -11.90 26.27
N LEU A 29 17.23 -12.01 26.67
CA LEU A 29 16.10 -12.15 25.74
C LEU A 29 15.97 -10.91 24.86
N ALA A 30 15.90 -9.71 25.46
CA ALA A 30 15.78 -8.44 24.72
C ALA A 30 16.94 -8.24 23.73
N ARG A 31 18.17 -8.58 24.14
CA ARG A 31 19.34 -8.53 23.26
C ARG A 31 19.21 -9.52 22.09
N ALA A 32 18.80 -10.76 22.33
CA ALA A 32 18.60 -11.74 21.28
C ALA A 32 17.53 -11.31 20.26
N TYR A 33 16.42 -10.71 20.74
CA TYR A 33 15.40 -10.14 19.86
C TYR A 33 15.92 -8.97 19.01
N ASN A 34 16.73 -8.09 19.61
CA ASN A 34 17.32 -6.97 18.89
C ASN A 34 18.38 -7.43 17.87
N ASP A 35 19.28 -8.34 18.26
CA ASP A 35 20.33 -8.89 17.41
C ASP A 35 19.75 -9.70 16.23
N ALA A 36 18.61 -10.37 16.43
CA ALA A 36 17.86 -11.04 15.36
C ALA A 36 17.15 -10.05 14.41
N GLY A 37 17.19 -8.75 14.69
CA GLY A 37 16.42 -7.74 13.96
C GLY A 37 14.91 -7.99 14.03
N TYR A 38 14.44 -8.69 15.05
CA TYR A 38 13.07 -9.21 15.13
C TYR A 38 12.05 -8.09 14.99
N PHE A 39 12.24 -6.96 15.69
CA PHE A 39 11.31 -5.83 15.60
C PHE A 39 11.36 -5.11 14.25
N ALA A 40 12.53 -4.99 13.62
CA ALA A 40 12.67 -4.30 12.34
C ALA A 40 12.11 -5.11 11.16
N ARG A 41 12.22 -6.45 11.22
CA ARG A 41 11.63 -7.36 10.21
C ARG A 41 10.11 -7.45 10.31
N ASN A 42 9.55 -7.14 11.47
CA ASN A 42 8.12 -7.26 11.73
C ASN A 42 7.38 -5.93 11.55
N VAL A 43 7.92 -5.00 10.76
CA VAL A 43 7.31 -3.69 10.51
C VAL A 43 7.17 -3.47 9.01
N CYS A 44 5.94 -3.25 8.56
CA CYS A 44 5.66 -2.67 7.26
C CYS A 44 5.67 -1.14 7.40
N THR A 45 6.41 -0.45 6.55
CA THR A 45 6.31 1.01 6.46
C THR A 45 5.41 1.36 5.29
N ILE A 46 4.32 2.08 5.55
CA ILE A 46 3.36 2.49 4.53
C ILE A 46 3.31 4.01 4.43
N GLU A 47 3.25 4.52 3.21
CA GLU A 47 2.98 5.95 2.98
C GLU A 47 1.52 6.25 3.32
N VAL A 48 1.30 7.34 4.04
CA VAL A 48 -0.02 7.85 4.38
C VAL A 48 -0.12 9.27 3.87
N LEU A 49 -1.10 9.50 3.01
CA LEU A 49 -1.45 10.83 2.55
C LEU A 49 -2.53 11.39 3.47
N VAL A 50 -2.27 12.56 4.04
CA VAL A 50 -3.17 13.26 4.95
C VAL A 50 -3.73 14.50 4.25
N ASP A 51 -5.04 14.53 4.06
CA ASP A 51 -5.76 15.69 3.54
C ASP A 51 -5.91 16.75 4.65
N ARG A 52 -4.96 17.69 4.68
CA ARG A 52 -4.93 18.75 5.69
C ARG A 52 -6.12 19.69 5.59
N ASP A 53 -6.66 19.89 4.40
CA ASP A 53 -7.80 20.79 4.21
C ASP A 53 -9.06 20.16 4.84
N ALA A 54 -9.25 18.85 4.69
CA ALA A 54 -10.33 18.14 5.34
C ALA A 54 -10.22 18.18 6.89
N VAL A 55 -9.00 18.07 7.42
CA VAL A 55 -8.75 18.18 8.87
C VAL A 55 -9.03 19.59 9.39
N THR A 56 -8.50 20.61 8.70
CA THR A 56 -8.60 22.01 9.15
C THR A 56 -9.99 22.62 8.96
N SER A 57 -10.71 22.23 7.91
CA SER A 57 -12.09 22.68 7.65
C SER A 57 -13.13 21.96 8.52
N GLY A 58 -12.75 20.87 9.19
CA GLY A 58 -13.63 20.09 10.06
C GLY A 58 -14.49 19.04 9.32
N THR A 59 -14.35 18.88 8.01
CA THR A 59 -15.08 17.83 7.27
C THR A 59 -14.67 16.43 7.71
N ALA A 60 -13.43 16.24 8.18
CA ALA A 60 -12.98 14.99 8.81
C ALA A 60 -13.85 14.59 10.01
N ALA A 61 -14.37 15.55 10.78
CA ALA A 61 -15.27 15.27 11.92
C ALA A 61 -16.67 14.83 11.47
N ASN A 62 -17.03 15.12 10.22
CA ASN A 62 -18.30 14.71 9.60
C ASN A 62 -18.21 13.31 8.96
N GLY A 63 -17.07 12.62 9.09
CA GLY A 63 -16.86 11.26 8.59
C GLY A 63 -16.26 11.19 7.19
N GLU A 64 -15.91 12.32 6.57
CA GLU A 64 -15.18 12.32 5.30
C GLU A 64 -13.78 11.74 5.48
N PRO A 65 -13.29 10.91 4.54
CA PRO A 65 -11.93 10.41 4.54
C PRO A 65 -10.91 11.55 4.54
N TRP A 66 -9.86 11.42 5.36
CA TRP A 66 -8.78 12.39 5.43
C TRP A 66 -7.40 11.73 5.58
N GLN A 67 -7.35 10.41 5.81
CA GLN A 67 -6.15 9.60 5.78
C GLN A 67 -6.29 8.59 4.64
N TYR A 68 -5.28 8.51 3.79
CA TYR A 68 -5.23 7.62 2.65
C TYR A 68 -3.93 6.82 2.70
N PHE A 69 -4.03 5.55 3.07
CA PHE A 69 -2.89 4.63 3.14
C PHE A 69 -2.56 4.11 1.74
N ASP A 70 -1.36 4.38 1.25
CA ASP A 70 -0.95 4.03 -0.12
C ASP A 70 -0.66 2.52 -0.23
N LEU A 71 -1.38 1.85 -1.12
CA LEU A 71 -1.24 0.43 -1.44
C LEU A 71 -0.53 0.21 -2.79
N GLY A 72 -0.01 1.28 -3.41
CA GLY A 72 0.60 1.30 -4.73
C GLY A 72 -0.42 1.39 -5.87
N HIS A 73 -1.41 0.49 -5.89
CA HIS A 73 -2.46 0.43 -6.93
C HIS A 73 -3.73 1.23 -6.58
N GLY A 74 -3.79 1.77 -5.37
CA GLY A 74 -4.91 2.53 -4.84
C GLY A 74 -4.59 2.95 -3.40
N ALA A 75 -5.58 3.50 -2.71
CA ALA A 75 -5.45 3.90 -1.32
C ALA A 75 -6.55 3.28 -0.46
N CYS A 76 -6.23 3.00 0.80
CA CYS A 76 -7.23 2.66 1.82
C CYS A 76 -7.60 3.90 2.61
N THR A 77 -8.90 4.17 2.75
CA THR A 77 -9.45 5.31 3.51
C THR A 77 -9.78 4.98 4.96
N TYR A 78 -9.60 3.71 5.36
CA TYR A 78 -9.90 3.29 6.72
C TYR A 78 -8.85 3.81 7.71
N THR A 79 -9.26 4.69 8.62
CA THR A 79 -8.37 5.36 9.59
C THR A 79 -7.69 4.39 10.57
N PHE A 80 -8.28 3.22 10.82
CA PHE A 80 -7.68 2.17 11.65
C PHE A 80 -7.03 1.06 10.81
N PHE A 81 -6.39 1.43 9.69
CA PHE A 81 -5.73 0.49 8.78
C PHE A 81 -4.77 -0.48 9.50
N GLU A 82 -4.06 -0.01 10.53
CA GLU A 82 -3.17 -0.83 11.37
C GLU A 82 -3.87 -1.99 12.10
N GLN A 83 -5.20 -1.94 12.27
CA GLN A 83 -6.02 -2.97 12.92
C GLN A 83 -6.89 -3.73 11.91
N CYS A 84 -6.78 -3.41 10.61
CA CYS A 84 -7.63 -3.97 9.58
C CYS A 84 -7.25 -5.43 9.27
N GLN A 85 -8.21 -6.35 9.45
CA GLN A 85 -8.04 -7.78 9.14
C GLN A 85 -7.83 -8.06 7.63
N HIS A 86 -8.12 -7.08 6.77
CA HIS A 86 -8.04 -7.21 5.32
C HIS A 86 -6.85 -6.46 4.71
N ARG A 87 -5.88 -6.00 5.51
CA ARG A 87 -4.76 -5.19 5.00
C ARG A 87 -3.88 -5.90 3.96
N MET A 88 -3.86 -7.23 3.95
CA MET A 88 -3.18 -8.04 2.91
C MET A 88 -4.02 -8.27 1.64
N ALA A 89 -5.31 -7.89 1.63
CA ALA A 89 -6.26 -8.13 0.54
C ALA A 89 -7.16 -6.90 0.27
N CYS A 90 -6.66 -5.70 0.53
CA CYS A 90 -7.46 -4.48 0.66
C CYS A 90 -8.21 -4.08 -0.62
N ALA A 91 -7.73 -4.47 -1.82
CA ALA A 91 -8.31 -4.08 -3.11
C ALA A 91 -9.79 -4.49 -3.35
N ARG A 92 -10.39 -5.27 -2.44
CA ARG A 92 -11.77 -5.77 -2.54
C ARG A 92 -12.71 -5.24 -1.45
N CYS A 93 -12.25 -4.32 -0.59
CA CYS A 93 -13.07 -3.77 0.48
C CYS A 93 -13.69 -2.41 0.11
N ASP A 94 -14.73 -2.01 0.84
CA ASP A 94 -15.43 -0.74 0.60
C ASP A 94 -14.57 0.51 0.90
N PHE A 95 -13.51 0.36 1.71
CA PHE A 95 -12.58 1.43 2.02
C PHE A 95 -11.50 1.65 0.95
N TYR A 96 -11.52 0.88 -0.14
CA TYR A 96 -10.52 0.94 -1.19
C TYR A 96 -10.91 1.97 -2.26
N THR A 97 -10.06 2.99 -2.41
CA THR A 97 -10.16 3.98 -3.49
C THR A 97 -9.13 3.64 -4.58
N LEU A 98 -9.61 3.34 -5.79
CA LEU A 98 -8.74 3.07 -6.93
C LEU A 98 -7.98 4.34 -7.33
N LYS A 99 -6.67 4.23 -7.59
CA LYS A 99 -5.82 5.38 -7.92
C LYS A 99 -6.29 6.14 -9.17
N ASP A 100 -6.75 5.40 -10.18
CA ASP A 100 -7.23 5.97 -11.45
C ASP A 100 -8.68 6.47 -11.40
N SER A 101 -9.38 6.31 -10.27
CA SER A 101 -10.72 6.89 -10.11
C SER A 101 -10.65 8.42 -10.10
N SER A 102 -11.78 9.08 -10.36
CA SER A 102 -11.86 10.54 -10.25
C SER A 102 -11.48 11.04 -8.86
N GLU A 103 -11.84 10.29 -7.81
CA GLU A 103 -11.49 10.61 -6.43
C GLU A 103 -9.97 10.49 -6.19
N GLY A 104 -9.35 9.40 -6.65
CA GLY A 104 -7.91 9.19 -6.56
C GLY A 104 -7.10 10.27 -7.30
N GLN A 105 -7.57 10.67 -8.48
CA GLN A 105 -6.95 11.76 -9.25
C GLN A 105 -7.06 13.12 -8.54
N LEU A 106 -8.23 13.41 -7.95
CA LEU A 106 -8.44 14.65 -7.19
C LEU A 106 -7.55 14.70 -5.94
N LEU A 107 -7.36 13.55 -5.29
CA LEU A 107 -6.49 13.43 -4.13
C LEU A 107 -5.02 13.72 -4.47
N GLU A 108 -4.50 13.15 -5.56
CA GLU A 108 -3.14 13.40 -6.04
C GLU A 108 -2.94 14.85 -6.52
N ALA A 109 -4.01 15.49 -7.01
CA ALA A 109 -3.99 16.88 -7.51
C ALA A 109 -4.13 17.95 -6.40
N LYS A 110 -4.41 17.56 -5.15
CA LYS A 110 -4.53 18.54 -4.04
C LYS A 110 -3.20 19.27 -3.84
N GLU A 111 -3.29 20.57 -3.53
CA GLU A 111 -2.10 21.43 -3.38
C GLU A 111 -1.36 21.24 -2.03
N ASN A 112 -2.04 20.73 -0.99
CA ASN A 112 -1.49 20.64 0.36
C ASN A 112 -1.64 19.26 1.07
N PRO A 113 -1.54 18.11 0.37
CA PRO A 113 -1.59 16.82 1.05
C PRO A 113 -0.25 16.55 1.74
N GLN A 114 -0.30 16.15 2.99
CA GLN A 114 0.90 15.80 3.76
C GLN A 114 1.19 14.33 3.62
N LYS A 115 2.39 13.99 3.11
CA LYS A 115 2.89 12.61 3.10
C LYS A 115 3.60 12.31 4.41
N THR A 116 3.18 11.25 5.08
CA THR A 116 3.83 10.71 6.28
C THR A 116 4.09 9.21 6.10
N LEU A 117 5.00 8.67 6.90
CA LEU A 117 5.27 7.23 6.95
C LEU A 117 4.68 6.68 8.25
N ALA A 118 3.86 5.65 8.14
CA ALA A 118 3.38 4.89 9.29
C ALA A 118 4.13 3.56 9.37
N SER A 119 4.70 3.28 10.55
CA SER A 119 5.31 1.99 10.87
C SER A 119 4.27 1.07 11.49
N ILE A 120 3.95 -0.02 10.82
CA ILE A 120 2.87 -0.93 11.18
C ILE A 120 3.45 -2.30 11.55
N PRO A 121 3.26 -2.77 12.79
CA PRO A 121 3.64 -4.12 13.17
C PRO A 121 2.85 -5.17 12.40
N LEU A 122 3.57 -6.14 11.82
CA LEU A 122 2.98 -7.29 11.14
C LEU A 122 2.80 -8.46 12.11
N THR A 123 1.61 -9.07 12.06
CA THR A 123 1.34 -10.33 12.75
C THR A 123 2.11 -11.48 12.10
N ASP A 124 2.18 -12.61 12.78
CA ASP A 124 2.88 -13.80 12.26
C ASP A 124 2.29 -14.27 10.93
N ASP A 125 0.95 -14.27 10.82
CA ASP A 125 0.23 -14.68 9.62
C ASP A 125 0.47 -13.72 8.44
N GLU A 126 0.56 -12.42 8.72
CA GLU A 126 0.82 -11.42 7.67
C GLU A 126 2.25 -11.47 7.17
N ARG A 127 3.22 -11.71 8.06
CA ARG A 127 4.60 -11.92 7.63
C ARG A 127 4.71 -13.16 6.75
N ALA A 128 4.07 -14.26 7.16
CA ALA A 128 4.00 -15.46 6.33
C ALA A 128 3.39 -15.16 4.95
N ALA A 129 2.30 -14.39 4.89
CA ALA A 129 1.67 -13.99 3.63
C ALA A 129 2.60 -13.11 2.74
N VAL A 130 3.37 -12.20 3.34
CA VAL A 130 4.35 -11.37 2.62
C VAL A 130 5.50 -12.23 2.09
N ASP A 131 6.05 -13.11 2.92
CA ASP A 131 7.15 -14.00 2.55
C ASP A 131 6.73 -14.97 1.42
N ASP A 132 5.53 -15.56 1.53
CA ASP A 132 4.95 -16.42 0.48
C ASP A 132 4.74 -15.64 -0.83
N GLY A 133 4.23 -14.41 -0.74
CA GLY A 133 4.04 -13.52 -1.88
C GLY A 133 5.36 -13.17 -2.58
N GLN A 134 6.40 -12.86 -1.82
CA GLN A 134 7.74 -12.59 -2.35
C GLN A 134 8.31 -13.83 -3.04
N ALA A 135 8.22 -15.01 -2.41
CA ALA A 135 8.68 -16.25 -3.01
C ALA A 135 7.95 -16.60 -4.31
N ALA A 136 6.64 -16.35 -4.38
CA ALA A 136 5.86 -16.54 -5.60
C ALA A 136 6.26 -15.55 -6.71
N LEU A 137 6.55 -14.29 -6.35
CA LEU A 137 7.03 -13.28 -7.29
C LEU A 137 8.41 -13.64 -7.84
N ASP A 138 9.33 -14.08 -6.98
CA ASP A 138 10.68 -14.49 -7.39
C ASP A 138 10.63 -15.67 -8.38
N GLN A 139 9.80 -16.69 -8.10
CA GLN A 139 9.56 -17.81 -9.02
C GLN A 139 8.96 -17.36 -10.35
N LEU A 140 8.04 -16.38 -10.32
CA LEU A 140 7.47 -15.82 -11.53
C LEU A 140 8.53 -15.07 -12.35
N LEU A 141 9.34 -14.24 -11.71
CA LEU A 141 10.42 -13.50 -12.36
C LEU A 141 11.43 -14.45 -13.00
N GLU A 142 11.82 -15.52 -12.31
CA GLU A 142 12.72 -16.54 -12.84
C GLU A 142 12.16 -17.17 -14.13
N ARG A 143 10.88 -17.56 -14.12
CA ARG A 143 10.19 -18.13 -15.28
C ARG A 143 10.06 -17.16 -16.46
N LEU A 144 9.97 -15.86 -16.18
CA LEU A 144 9.80 -14.82 -17.19
C LEU A 144 11.13 -14.34 -17.80
N THR A 145 12.28 -14.70 -17.22
CA THR A 145 13.62 -14.30 -17.69
C THR A 145 13.83 -14.54 -19.20
N ASP A 146 13.35 -15.68 -19.70
CA ASP A 146 13.54 -16.10 -21.10
C ASP A 146 12.27 -15.96 -21.96
N VAL A 147 11.21 -15.32 -21.44
CA VAL A 147 9.97 -15.10 -22.19
C VAL A 147 10.05 -13.76 -22.90
N PRO A 148 10.11 -13.71 -24.24
CA PRO A 148 10.12 -12.45 -24.97
C PRO A 148 8.81 -11.69 -24.67
N THR A 149 8.93 -10.40 -24.34
CA THR A 149 7.78 -9.53 -24.11
C THR A 149 6.84 -9.61 -25.32
N PRO A 150 5.56 -10.00 -25.14
CA PRO A 150 4.63 -10.06 -26.25
C PRO A 150 4.53 -8.70 -26.95
N PRO A 151 4.35 -8.66 -28.28
CA PRO A 151 4.14 -7.41 -28.98
C PRO A 151 2.90 -6.72 -28.42
N ASP A 152 3.01 -5.41 -28.16
CA ASP A 152 1.98 -4.61 -27.52
C ASP A 152 0.66 -4.64 -28.33
N GLN A 153 -0.37 -5.28 -27.77
CA GLN A 153 -1.69 -5.40 -28.39
C GLN A 153 -2.60 -4.20 -28.06
N HIS A 154 -2.16 -3.25 -27.21
CA HIS A 154 -3.02 -2.20 -26.67
C HIS A 154 -2.96 -0.83 -27.38
N HIS A 155 -2.10 -0.65 -28.38
CA HIS A 155 -2.03 0.63 -29.12
C HIS A 155 -2.97 0.77 -30.34
N ALA A 156 -3.68 -0.30 -30.76
CA ALA A 156 -4.49 -0.26 -31.99
C ALA A 156 -5.88 0.39 -31.83
N ASP A 157 -6.43 0.50 -30.63
CA ASP A 157 -7.83 0.90 -30.42
C ASP A 157 -8.05 2.30 -29.81
N ARG A 158 -6.98 3.09 -29.63
CA ARG A 158 -7.14 4.53 -29.31
C ARG A 158 -7.44 5.33 -30.58
N ARG A 159 -8.67 5.18 -31.09
CA ARG A 159 -9.23 6.09 -32.09
C ARG A 159 -9.33 7.49 -31.46
N PRO A 160 -8.66 8.54 -31.99
CA PRO A 160 -8.80 9.87 -31.44
C PRO A 160 -10.25 10.34 -31.62
N SER A 161 -10.92 10.64 -30.52
CA SER A 161 -12.23 11.30 -30.52
C SER A 161 -12.05 12.76 -30.92
N HIS A 162 -11.88 13.03 -32.22
CA HIS A 162 -12.07 14.37 -32.75
C HIS A 162 -13.57 14.64 -32.83
N ARG A 163 -14.06 15.39 -31.84
CA ARG A 163 -15.40 15.99 -31.86
C ARG A 163 -15.30 17.31 -32.62
N ASP A 164 -15.22 17.26 -33.94
CA ASP A 164 -15.40 18.43 -34.79
C ASP A 164 -16.90 18.74 -34.89
N THR A 165 -17.40 19.52 -33.92
CA THR A 165 -18.66 20.24 -34.08
C THR A 165 -18.39 21.60 -34.70
N SER A 166 -18.43 21.70 -36.03
CA SER A 166 -18.88 22.91 -36.70
C SER A 166 -19.62 22.53 -37.99
N THR A 167 -20.90 22.27 -37.83
CA THR A 167 -21.85 22.21 -38.94
C THR A 167 -22.15 23.65 -39.36
N ASP A 168 -21.36 24.22 -40.28
CA ASP A 168 -21.76 25.46 -40.93
C ASP A 168 -22.36 25.13 -42.31
N ARG A 169 -23.69 25.09 -42.36
CA ARG A 169 -24.46 25.03 -43.60
C ARG A 169 -25.43 26.21 -43.63
N ARG A 170 -24.95 27.29 -44.26
CA ARG A 170 -25.66 28.21 -45.17
C ARG A 170 -27.11 28.57 -44.81
N SER A 171 -27.38 29.88 -44.66
CA SER A 171 -28.08 30.66 -45.70
C SER A 171 -28.44 32.09 -45.26
N GLN A 172 -28.56 32.97 -46.26
CA GLN A 172 -29.05 34.36 -46.26
C GLN A 172 -27.98 35.43 -45.94
N GLY A 173 -27.64 36.39 -46.80
CA GLY A 173 -28.12 36.75 -48.14
C GLY A 173 -27.36 37.98 -48.68
N GLN A 174 -27.35 38.09 -50.01
CA GLN A 174 -27.21 39.32 -50.82
C GLN A 174 -25.86 40.07 -50.87
N ARG A 175 -25.23 39.99 -52.05
CA ARG A 175 -24.36 41.03 -52.63
C ARG A 175 -24.96 41.48 -53.97
N ALA A 176 -25.15 42.79 -54.12
CA ALA A 176 -25.15 43.53 -55.39
C ALA A 176 -24.88 45.03 -55.09
N PRO A 177 -24.37 45.81 -56.05
CA PRO A 177 -23.30 46.79 -55.83
C PRO A 177 -23.77 48.25 -55.77
N LEU A 178 -22.95 49.14 -55.21
CA LEU A 178 -23.13 50.60 -55.30
C LEU A 178 -22.11 51.20 -56.27
N LEU A 179 -22.66 51.93 -57.24
CA LEU A 179 -22.01 52.70 -58.30
C LEU A 179 -21.17 53.87 -57.76
N GLN A 180 -20.21 54.24 -58.61
CA GLN A 180 -19.51 55.53 -58.69
C GLN A 180 -20.43 56.74 -58.50
N GLN A 181 -19.95 57.73 -57.74
CA GLN A 181 -19.73 59.10 -58.21
C GLN A 181 -18.42 59.63 -57.59
#